data_AF-A0A424QLT8-F1
#
_entry.id   AF-A0A424QLT8-F1
#
_cell.length_a   1.000
_cell.length_b   1.000
_cell.length_c   1.000
_cell.angle_alpha   90.00
_cell.angle_beta   90.00
_cell.angle_gamma   90.00
#
_symmetry.space_group_name_H-M   'P 1'
#
loop_
_entity.id
_entity.type
_entity.pdbx_description
1 polymer ?
#
loop_
_entity_poly.entity_id
_entity_poly.type
_entity_poly.pdbx_seq_one_letter_code
_entity_poly.pdbx_strand_id
1 'polypeptide(L)' 'PERMSRVQRMVDQMDKEGFGNCTNTGACEVECPKGISLDNIARMNRDFLKSQVTGE' A
#
# COMPACT_ATOMS: atom_id res chain seq x y z
N PRO A 1 -13.82 4.39 -9.13
CA PRO A 1 -14.26 4.75 -7.76
C PRO A 1 -13.74 3.80 -6.67
N GLU A 2 -14.02 2.49 -6.74
CA GLU A 2 -13.66 1.54 -5.66
C GLU A 2 -12.15 1.50 -5.38
N ARG A 3 -11.31 1.50 -6.42
CA ARG A 3 -9.85 1.38 -6.27
C ARG A 3 -9.24 2.48 -5.39
N MET A 4 -9.57 3.75 -5.63
CA MET A 4 -9.01 4.90 -4.92
C MET A 4 -9.46 4.91 -3.45
N SER A 5 -10.77 4.76 -3.22
CA SER A 5 -11.31 4.62 -1.85
C SER A 5 -10.79 3.39 -1.11
N ARG A 6 -10.52 2.27 -1.80
CA ARG A 6 -9.92 1.09 -1.20
C ARG A 6 -8.50 1.36 -0.72
N VAL A 7 -7.65 2.01 -1.53
CA VAL A 7 -6.26 2.26 -1.11
C VAL A 7 -6.18 3.29 0.02
N GLN A 8 -7.06 4.28 0.06
CA GLN A 8 -7.19 5.18 1.23
C GLN A 8 -7.52 4.39 2.50
N ARG A 9 -8.55 3.54 2.47
CA ARG A 9 -8.91 2.69 3.61
C ARG A 9 -7.81 1.71 4.01
N MET A 10 -7.03 1.21 3.06
CA MET A 10 -5.89 0.35 3.36
C MET A 10 -4.82 1.11 4.16
N VAL A 11 -4.45 2.32 3.72
CA VAL A 11 -3.45 3.15 4.42
C VAL A 11 -3.98 3.59 5.79
N ASP A 12 -5.24 4.03 5.88
CA ASP A 12 -5.87 4.37 7.16
C ASP A 12 -5.81 3.21 8.16
N GLN A 13 -5.97 1.97 7.68
CA GLN A 13 -5.85 0.78 8.51
C GLN A 13 -4.40 0.51 8.92
N MET A 14 -3.44 0.66 8.01
CA MET A 14 -2.01 0.52 8.30
C MET A 14 -1.56 1.51 9.37
N ASP A 15 -2.04 2.77 9.32
CA ASP A 15 -1.74 3.79 10.31
C ASP A 15 -2.33 3.47 11.68
N LYS A 16 -3.58 3.00 11.73
CA LYS A 16 -4.22 2.53 12.98
C LYS A 16 -3.49 1.36 13.61
N GLU A 17 -2.94 0.47 12.78
CA GLU A 17 -2.17 -0.69 13.23
C GLU A 17 -0.69 -0.36 13.50
N GLY A 18 -0.24 0.86 13.18
CA GLY A 18 1.14 1.30 13.42
C GLY A 18 2.17 0.61 12.50
N PHE A 19 1.77 0.14 11.33
CA PHE A 19 2.67 -0.53 10.38
C PHE A 19 3.72 0.43 9.80
N GLY A 20 3.43 1.72 9.78
CA GLY A 20 4.30 2.74 9.21
C GLY A 20 4.41 2.65 7.69
N ASN A 21 5.39 3.38 7.15
CA ASN A 21 5.58 3.54 5.72
C ASN A 21 6.58 2.51 5.15
N CYS A 22 6.42 2.17 3.87
CA CYS A 22 7.38 1.34 3.15
C CYS A 22 8.77 2.02 3.13
N THR A 23 9.81 1.28 3.55
CA THR A 23 11.22 1.73 3.52
C THR A 23 12.03 1.10 2.39
N ASN A 24 11.39 0.34 1.50
CA ASN A 24 12.00 -0.35 0.36
C ASN A 24 13.13 -1.34 0.73
N THR A 25 13.09 -1.93 1.92
CA THR A 25 14.04 -2.98 2.35
C THR A 25 13.80 -4.32 1.65
N GLY A 26 12.57 -4.56 1.18
CA GLY A 26 12.19 -5.79 0.50
C GLY A 26 11.90 -7.00 1.40
N ALA A 27 11.99 -6.85 2.71
CA ALA A 27 11.74 -7.94 3.67
C ALA A 27 10.35 -8.56 3.50
N CYS A 28 9.33 -7.76 3.19
CA CYS A 28 7.95 -8.26 3.04
C CYS A 28 7.77 -9.26 1.90
N GLU A 29 8.55 -9.18 0.81
CA GLU A 29 8.49 -10.16 -0.29
C GLU A 29 9.26 -11.43 0.05
N VAL A 30 10.44 -11.29 0.68
CA VAL A 30 11.29 -12.42 1.09
C VAL A 30 10.60 -13.28 2.15
N GLU A 31 9.97 -12.64 3.14
CA GLU A 31 9.31 -13.34 4.25
C GLU A 31 7.90 -13.84 3.90
N CYS A 32 7.33 -13.43 2.75
CA CYS A 32 5.97 -13.81 2.41
C CYS A 32 5.90 -15.30 2.03
N PRO A 33 5.21 -16.16 2.80
CA PRO A 33 5.09 -17.58 2.47
C PRO A 33 4.24 -17.85 1.21
N LYS A 34 3.63 -16.79 0.65
CA LYS A 34 2.83 -16.83 -0.57
C LYS A 34 3.53 -16.22 -1.77
N GLY A 35 4.79 -15.78 -1.63
CA GLY A 35 5.57 -15.20 -2.73
C GLY A 35 4.92 -13.96 -3.34
N ILE A 36 4.30 -13.11 -2.51
CA ILE A 36 3.71 -11.87 -2.98
C ILE A 36 4.84 -10.90 -3.33
N SER A 37 4.91 -10.52 -4.60
CA SER A 37 5.89 -9.55 -5.07
C SER A 37 5.65 -8.14 -4.50
N LEU A 38 6.74 -7.41 -4.24
CA LEU A 38 6.79 -5.99 -3.90
C LEU A 38 6.00 -5.11 -4.87
N ASP A 39 5.80 -5.53 -6.11
CA ASP A 39 5.01 -4.82 -7.11
C ASP A 39 3.59 -4.50 -6.62
N ASN A 40 3.02 -5.33 -5.74
CA ASN A 40 1.71 -5.07 -5.14
C ASN A 40 1.74 -3.87 -4.19
N ILE A 41 2.79 -3.71 -3.38
CA ILE A 41 3.00 -2.56 -2.51
C ILE A 41 3.31 -1.32 -3.35
N ALA A 42 4.17 -1.44 -4.38
CA ALA A 42 4.46 -0.35 -5.30
C ALA A 42 3.21 0.14 -6.06
N ARG A 43 2.31 -0.77 -6.45
CA ARG A 43 1.01 -0.42 -7.05
C ARG A 43 0.11 0.29 -6.03
N MET A 44 0.02 -0.22 -4.80
CA MET A 44 -0.78 0.38 -3.73
C MET A 44 -0.34 1.82 -3.46
N ASN A 45 0.97 2.06 -3.28
CA ASN A 45 1.51 3.40 -3.03
C ASN A 45 1.24 4.38 -4.18
N ARG A 46 1.36 3.92 -5.44
CA ARG A 46 1.03 4.74 -6.62
C ARG A 46 -0.45 5.10 -6.67
N ASP A 47 -1.32 4.13 -6.42
CA ASP A 47 -2.77 4.36 -6.39
C ASP A 47 -3.14 5.30 -5.23
N PHE A 48 -2.50 5.17 -4.06
CA PHE A 48 -2.73 6.07 -2.92
C PHE A 48 -2.31 7.50 -3.24
N LEU A 49 -1.08 7.71 -3.74
CA LEU A 49 -0.61 9.03 -4.17
C LEU A 49 -1.53 9.66 -5.22
N LYS A 50 -1.96 8.87 -6.20
CA LYS A 50 -2.92 9.34 -7.20
C LYS A 50 -4.21 9.81 -6.54
N SER A 51 -4.78 9.03 -5.63
CA SER A 51 -6.03 9.38 -4.94
C SER A 51 -5.94 10.71 -4.17
N GLN A 52 -4.77 11.04 -3.60
CA GLN A 52 -4.56 12.30 -2.88
C GLN A 52 -4.47 13.50 -3.82
N VAL A 53 -3.99 13.31 -5.05
CA VAL A 53 -3.77 14.41 -6.01
C VAL A 53 -4.97 14.62 -6.93
N THR A 54 -5.72 13.56 -7.27
CA THR A 54 -6.90 13.65 -8.14
C THR A 54 -8.19 13.99 -7.39
N GLY A 55 -8.19 13.95 -6.05
CA GLY A 55 -9.39 14.20 -5.24
C GLY A 55 -10.45 13.11 -5.38
N GLU A 56 -10.04 11.90 -5.78
CA GLU A 56 -10.89 10.71 -5.97
C GLU A 56 -11.02 9.84 -4.72
#